data_AF-A0A834ATH3-F1
#
_entry.id   AF-A0A834ATH3-F1
#
_cell.length_a   1.000
_cell.length_b   1.000
_cell.length_c   1.000
_cell.angle_alpha   90.00
_cell.angle_beta   90.00
_cell.angle_gamma   90.00
#
_symmetry.space_group_name_H-M   'P 1'
#
loop_
_entity.id
_entity.type
_entity.pdbx_description
1 polymer ?
#
loop_
_entity_poly.entity_id
_entity_poly.type
_entity_poly.pdbx_seq_one_letter_code
_entity_poly.pdbx_strand_id
1 'polypeptide(L)'
;MGHLTVLFYSVPKAVMHFLVNHVKDTLQSELVGQLYKSSLLDDLLTESEDMAQRRKEAADMLKALQGAGQIIAEIRETHLW
;
A
#
# COMPACT_ATOMS: atom_id res chain seq x y z
N MET A 1 1.72 -51.21 -10.28
CA MET A 1 0.63 -50.26 -10.54
C MET A 1 0.12 -49.56 -9.27
N GLY A 2 -0.20 -50.25 -8.16
CA GLY A 2 -0.75 -49.60 -6.94
C GLY A 2 0.15 -48.58 -6.22
N HIS A 3 1.46 -48.78 -6.16
CA HIS A 3 2.39 -47.85 -5.47
C HIS A 3 2.52 -46.48 -6.16
N LEU A 4 2.46 -46.44 -7.50
CA LEU A 4 2.55 -45.19 -8.27
C LEU A 4 1.28 -44.35 -8.09
N THR A 5 0.12 -45.01 -8.00
CA THR A 5 -1.17 -44.37 -7.72
C THR A 5 -1.20 -43.75 -6.33
N VAL A 6 -0.67 -44.42 -5.30
CA VAL A 6 -0.61 -43.87 -3.93
C VAL A 6 0.23 -42.59 -3.88
N LEU A 7 1.41 -42.58 -4.51
CA LEU A 7 2.27 -41.39 -4.57
C LEU A 7 1.59 -40.22 -5.30
N PHE A 8 0.86 -40.49 -6.39
CA PHE A 8 0.13 -39.47 -7.15
C PHE A 8 -0.92 -38.74 -6.31
N TYR A 9 -1.57 -39.42 -5.37
CA TYR A 9 -2.56 -38.80 -4.47
C TYR A 9 -1.96 -38.27 -3.17
N SER A 10 -0.94 -38.92 -2.62
CA SER A 10 -0.37 -38.55 -1.32
C SER A 10 0.50 -37.30 -1.39
N VAL A 11 1.24 -37.10 -2.48
CA VAL A 11 2.15 -35.96 -2.63
C VAL A 11 1.40 -34.62 -2.71
N PRO A 12 0.40 -34.44 -3.60
CA PRO A 12 -0.38 -33.20 -3.61
C PRO A 12 -1.11 -32.95 -2.29
N LYS A 13 -1.60 -34.01 -1.64
CA LYS A 13 -2.28 -33.90 -0.35
C LYS A 13 -1.34 -33.47 0.78
N ALA A 14 -0.11 -33.96 0.79
CA ALA A 14 0.93 -33.54 1.72
C ALA A 14 1.31 -32.07 1.50
N VAL A 15 1.52 -31.66 0.24
CA VAL A 15 1.82 -30.25 -0.10
C VAL A 15 0.68 -29.32 0.31
N MET A 16 -0.57 -29.71 0.01
CA MET A 16 -1.75 -28.94 0.41
C MET A 16 -1.84 -28.79 1.92
N HIS A 17 -1.62 -29.87 2.67
CA HIS A 17 -1.77 -29.85 4.13
C HIS A 17 -0.65 -29.07 4.82
N PHE A 18 0.61 -29.38 4.52
CA PHE A 18 1.75 -28.86 5.26
C PHE A 18 2.24 -27.50 4.79
N LEU A 19 1.96 -27.11 3.56
CA LEU A 19 2.40 -25.82 3.01
C LEU A 19 1.22 -24.91 2.73
N VAL A 20 0.33 -25.29 1.82
CA VAL A 20 -0.70 -24.37 1.31
C VAL A 20 -1.68 -23.97 2.41
N ASN A 21 -2.28 -24.94 3.08
CA ASN A 21 -3.23 -24.69 4.16
C ASN A 21 -2.54 -24.08 5.37
N HIS A 22 -1.35 -24.57 5.73
CA HIS A 22 -0.58 -24.02 6.83
C HIS A 22 -0.29 -22.52 6.63
N VAL A 23 0.29 -22.13 5.48
CA VAL A 23 0.57 -20.71 5.19
C VAL A 23 -0.73 -19.91 5.14
N LYS A 24 -1.80 -20.44 4.51
CA LYS A 24 -3.09 -19.76 4.47
C LYS A 24 -3.62 -19.42 5.86
N ASP A 25 -3.48 -20.34 6.82
CA ASP A 25 -4.02 -20.18 8.17
C ASP A 25 -3.12 -19.32 9.08
N THR A 26 -1.80 -19.35 8.88
CA THR A 26 -0.84 -18.65 9.78
C THR A 26 -0.36 -17.30 9.27
N LEU A 27 -0.43 -17.06 7.96
CA LEU A 27 0.17 -15.87 7.33
C LEU A 27 -0.30 -14.56 7.95
N GLN A 28 -1.59 -14.44 8.26
CA GLN A 28 -2.15 -13.22 8.82
C GLN A 28 -1.55 -12.89 10.19
N SER A 29 -1.52 -13.88 11.09
CA SER A 29 -0.95 -13.72 12.43
C SER A 29 0.56 -13.45 12.39
N GLU A 30 1.28 -14.13 11.49
CA GLU A 30 2.72 -13.88 11.31
C GLU A 30 3.00 -12.49 10.75
N LEU A 31 2.26 -12.03 9.73
CA LEU A 31 2.43 -10.67 9.21
C LEU A 31 2.17 -9.61 10.29
N VAL A 32 1.14 -9.79 11.12
CA VAL A 32 0.89 -8.90 12.26
C VAL A 32 2.05 -8.97 13.26
N GLY A 33 2.46 -10.17 13.65
CA GLY A 33 3.55 -10.37 14.61
C GLY A 33 4.90 -9.80 14.13
N GLN A 34 5.17 -9.84 12.83
CA GLN A 34 6.42 -9.37 12.25
C GLN A 34 6.42 -7.88 11.91
N LEU A 35 5.33 -7.37 11.33
CA LEU A 35 5.27 -5.99 10.79
C LEU A 35 4.70 -4.98 11.78
N TYR A 36 3.83 -5.41 12.72
CA TYR A 36 3.19 -4.50 13.68
C TYR A 36 4.03 -4.29 14.94
N LYS A 37 5.31 -3.95 14.73
CA LYS A 37 6.25 -3.62 15.81
C LYS A 37 6.51 -2.12 15.78
N SER A 38 6.25 -1.43 16.89
CA SER A 38 6.40 0.03 16.95
C SER A 38 7.78 0.53 16.48
N SER A 39 8.84 -0.26 16.71
CA SER A 39 10.19 0.08 16.28
C SER A 39 10.45 -0.08 14.77
N LEU A 40 9.56 -0.77 14.04
CA LEU A 40 9.66 -0.97 12.59
C LEU A 40 8.67 -0.10 11.82
N LEU A 41 7.64 0.44 12.48
CA LEU A 41 6.57 1.16 11.78
C LEU A 41 7.10 2.40 11.06
N ASP A 42 8.00 3.17 11.67
CA ASP A 42 8.55 4.37 11.05
C ASP A 42 9.32 4.03 9.76
N ASP A 43 10.15 2.98 9.80
CA ASP A 43 10.92 2.52 8.64
C ASP A 43 10.01 1.91 7.56
N LEU A 44 9.07 1.03 7.95
CA LEU A 44 8.18 0.33 7.01
C LEU A 44 7.15 1.26 6.36
N LEU A 45 6.73 2.32 7.06
CA LEU A 45 5.77 3.31 6.57
C LEU A 45 6.45 4.54 5.96
N THR A 46 7.79 4.54 5.87
CA THR A 46 8.51 5.58 5.16
C THR A 46 8.17 5.49 3.67
N GLU A 47 7.57 6.57 3.17
CA GLU A 47 7.29 6.73 1.76
C GLU A 47 8.58 6.93 0.95
N SER A 48 8.52 6.66 -0.36
CA SER A 48 9.65 6.99 -1.23
C SER A 48 9.77 8.48 -1.48
N GLU A 49 11.02 8.95 -1.64
CA GLU A 49 11.33 10.36 -1.93
C GLU A 49 10.59 10.87 -3.18
N ASP A 50 10.51 10.05 -4.24
CA ASP A 50 9.78 10.38 -5.46
C ASP A 50 8.29 10.65 -5.21
N MET A 51 7.64 9.86 -4.33
CA MET A 51 6.24 10.05 -4.00
C MET A 51 6.03 11.30 -3.12
N ALA A 52 6.93 11.51 -2.16
CA ALA A 52 6.95 12.70 -1.32
C ALA A 52 7.08 13.98 -2.18
N GLN A 53 7.99 13.96 -3.15
CA GLN A 53 8.25 15.08 -4.05
C GLN A 53 7.04 15.35 -4.97
N ARG A 54 6.46 14.32 -5.59
CA ARG A 54 5.24 14.46 -6.40
C ARG A 54 4.08 15.03 -5.60
N ARG A 55 3.89 14.58 -4.35
CA ARG A 55 2.85 15.13 -3.48
C ARG A 55 3.10 16.61 -3.19
N LYS A 56 4.35 16.98 -2.91
CA LYS A 56 4.73 18.38 -2.66
C LYS A 56 4.45 19.26 -3.87
N GLU A 57 4.84 18.84 -5.07
CA GLU A 57 4.61 19.58 -6.31
C GLU A 57 3.11 19.78 -6.58
N ALA A 58 2.30 18.74 -6.39
CA ALA A 58 0.85 18.83 -6.53
C ALA A 58 0.23 19.81 -5.50
N ALA A 59 0.70 19.78 -4.26
CA ALA A 59 0.24 20.69 -3.20
C ALA A 59 0.63 22.15 -3.50
N ASP A 60 1.83 22.38 -4.02
CA ASP A 60 2.30 23.72 -4.36
C ASP A 60 1.58 24.28 -5.60
N MET A 61 1.29 23.44 -6.58
CA MET A 61 0.44 23.81 -7.72
C MET A 61 -0.99 24.16 -7.27
N LEU A 62 -1.56 23.38 -6.34
CA LEU A 62 -2.88 23.68 -5.78
C LEU A 62 -2.90 25.04 -5.07
N LYS A 63 -1.88 25.36 -4.27
CA LYS A 63 -1.75 26.68 -3.62
C LYS A 63 -1.66 27.80 -4.66
N ALA A 64 -0.90 27.61 -5.73
CA ALA A 64 -0.77 28.60 -6.80
C ALA A 64 -2.12 28.86 -7.49
N LEU A 65 -2.89 27.80 -7.78
CA LEU A 65 -4.22 27.91 -8.37
C LEU A 65 -5.22 28.61 -7.42
N GLN A 66 -5.15 28.32 -6.13
CA GLN A 66 -5.96 29.03 -5.12
C GLN A 66 -5.63 30.52 -5.07
N GLY A 67 -4.33 30.87 -5.09
CA GLY A 67 -3.87 32.26 -5.18
C GLY A 67 -4.34 32.95 -6.45
N ALA A 68 -4.28 32.27 -7.60
CA ALA A 68 -4.80 32.79 -8.86
C ALA A 68 -6.31 33.06 -8.79
N GLY A 69 -7.07 32.18 -8.12
CA GLY A 69 -8.49 32.39 -7.85
C GLY A 69 -8.77 33.65 -7.02
N GLN A 70 -7.95 33.90 -6.00
CA GLN A 70 -8.06 35.11 -5.18
C GLN A 70 -7.79 36.39 -5.99
N ILE A 71 -6.76 36.38 -6.83
CA ILE A 71 -6.44 37.50 -7.72
C ILE A 71 -7.60 37.78 -8.70
N ILE A 72 -8.22 36.73 -9.26
CA ILE A 72 -9.40 36.89 -10.12
C ILE A 72 -10.57 37.54 -9.36
N ALA A 73 -10.78 37.16 -8.10
CA ALA A 73 -11.81 37.75 -7.25
C ALA A 73 -11.57 39.25 -7.00
N GLU A 74 -10.33 39.64 -6.67
CA GLU A 74 -9.94 41.04 -6.45
C GLU A 74 -10.12 41.92 -7.70
N ILE A 75 -9.75 41.41 -8.87
CA ILE A 75 -9.97 42.11 -10.15
C ILE A 75 -11.46 42.34 -10.40
N ARG A 76 -12.30 41.32 -10.15
CA ARG A 76 -13.74 41.43 -10.31
C ARG A 76 -14.33 42.48 -9.39
N GLU A 77 -13.88 42.57 -8.14
CA GLU A 77 -14.30 43.60 -7.20
C GLU A 77 -13.87 45.00 -7.66
N THR A 78 -12.65 45.15 -8.17
CA THR A 78 -12.14 46.43 -8.68
C THR A 78 -12.94 46.96 -9.87
N HIS A 79 -13.44 46.06 -10.75
CA HIS A 79 -14.30 46.43 -11.88
C HIS A 79 -15.76 46.76 -11.51
N LEU A 80 -16.18 46.49 -10.26
CA LEU A 80 -17.53 46.82 -9.77
C LEU A 80 -17.62 48.25 -9.19
N TRP A 81 -16.50 48.98 -9.12
CA TRP A 81 -16.42 50.39 -8.71
C TRP A 81 -16.27 51.35 -9.90
#